data_AF-A0A8W8P5M1-F1
#
_entry.id   AF-A0A8W8P5M1-F1
#
_cell.length_a   1.000
_cell.length_b   1.000
_cell.length_c   1.000
_cell.angle_alpha   90.00
_cell.angle_beta   90.00
_cell.angle_gamma   90.00
#
_symmetry.space_group_name_H-M   'P 1'
#
loop_
_entity.id
_entity.type
_entity.pdbx_description
1 polymer ?
#
loop_
_entity_poly.entity_id
_entity_poly.type
_entity_poly.pdbx_seq_one_letter_code
_entity_poly.pdbx_strand_id
1 'polypeptide(L)'
;MGALYLDTTVMTATFLVLTLIVAKVTSRRAPVRAVIRDIQIINMDWIKHYYFVKYLYLNIEDPKELMSCKDEQIDGILWNTTIAGKTLKQPCPSYQKGVATRLCDEHGEWEPPNFINCTNEALMNASALLERIIENETQDQIQETVNNTLRLMKNLTSTTSRISAGDLSSSLSVLEKIVTVTNATGLAIEKEVFYAVIDNILSSDNSNSWTIVSKETEKYPTFLLKNMDRFSKITLQNDNITATKFNGSNFELVINQTKTDETGIRFPEEQLNNVSQNSEEIPTFLELPKQASNDIKAINFVAVLYKTMSDILGSDSNSKEKKGKHAKMSERRFFVNSPILSLTTQADLGVLDPPLNLMFGHTVKNKSTDMHAVCVSWDFNLKKWSQEGCTVNQTYRRRTVCQCNHLTNFAILMRPYTQVTEENPFLKTMSLVGVALSIAFTFLTSLVYVLTWRFVRSDKNVMMLNICGSLILSNAMFISLVEQTANEVKSISIS
;
A
#
# COMPACT_ATOMS: atom_id res chain seq x y z
N MET A 1 -9.97 16.12 15.49
CA MET A 1 -10.97 16.76 16.36
C MET A 1 -12.21 17.05 15.54
N GLY A 2 -13.16 16.11 15.55
CA GLY A 2 -14.52 16.36 15.09
C GLY A 2 -15.40 16.19 16.31
N ALA A 3 -15.75 17.31 16.93
CA ALA A 3 -16.69 17.33 18.02
C ALA A 3 -18.05 16.87 17.48
N LEU A 4 -18.55 15.75 18.01
CA LEU A 4 -19.97 15.46 18.06
C LEU A 4 -20.61 16.54 18.95
N TYR A 5 -20.87 17.71 18.38
CA TYR A 5 -21.84 18.65 18.92
C TYR A 5 -23.21 18.00 18.71
N LEU A 6 -23.62 17.15 19.66
CA LEU A 6 -25.04 16.89 19.84
C LEU A 6 -25.68 18.24 20.18
N ASP A 7 -26.48 18.71 19.24
CA ASP A 7 -27.21 19.97 19.25
C ASP A 7 -27.96 20.14 20.60
N THR A 8 -27.41 21.00 21.47
CA THR A 8 -27.95 21.32 22.81
C THR A 8 -29.39 21.83 22.74
N THR A 9 -29.82 22.29 21.57
CA THR A 9 -31.16 22.76 21.26
C THR A 9 -32.18 21.63 21.09
N VAL A 10 -31.76 20.48 20.56
CA VAL A 10 -32.61 19.28 20.38
C VAL A 10 -32.82 18.58 21.72
N MET A 11 -31.79 18.56 22.55
CA MET A 11 -31.84 17.96 23.89
C MET A 11 -32.69 18.79 24.85
N THR A 12 -32.66 20.12 24.74
CA THR A 12 -33.51 21.02 25.56
C THR A 12 -34.96 21.03 25.09
N ALA A 13 -35.23 20.99 23.78
CA ALA A 13 -36.59 20.91 23.24
C ALA A 13 -37.30 19.59 23.58
N THR A 14 -36.59 18.46 23.51
CA THR A 14 -37.13 17.15 23.92
C THR A 14 -37.39 17.10 25.44
N PHE A 15 -36.53 17.73 26.25
CA PHE A 15 -36.76 17.90 27.69
C PHE A 15 -37.97 18.77 28.01
N LEU A 16 -38.19 19.86 27.27
CA LEU A 16 -39.32 20.79 27.47
C LEU A 16 -40.66 20.16 27.09
N VAL A 17 -40.68 19.35 26.02
CA VAL A 17 -41.86 18.60 25.58
C VAL A 17 -42.19 17.48 26.59
N LEU A 18 -41.19 16.73 27.07
CA LEU A 18 -41.42 15.72 28.10
C LEU A 18 -41.89 16.33 29.42
N THR A 19 -41.33 17.46 29.84
CA THR A 19 -41.73 18.13 31.10
C THR A 19 -43.13 18.73 31.02
N LEU A 20 -43.56 19.26 29.87
CA LEU A 20 -44.93 19.74 29.66
C LEU A 20 -45.96 18.60 29.59
N ILE A 21 -45.60 17.45 29.00
CA ILE A 21 -46.44 16.25 28.97
C ILE A 21 -46.61 15.70 30.40
N VAL A 22 -45.51 15.61 31.16
CA VAL A 22 -45.53 15.12 32.53
C VAL A 22 -46.31 16.08 33.45
N ALA A 23 -46.13 17.39 33.32
CA ALA A 23 -46.84 18.40 34.12
C ALA A 23 -48.35 18.44 33.88
N LYS A 24 -48.82 18.13 32.65
CA LYS A 24 -50.26 18.12 32.32
C LYS A 24 -50.94 16.81 32.75
N VAL A 25 -50.20 15.69 32.79
CA VAL A 25 -50.69 14.38 33.26
C VAL A 25 -50.84 14.33 34.79
N THR A 26 -50.07 15.12 35.53
CA THR A 26 -50.17 15.23 37.00
C THR A 26 -51.33 16.12 37.50
N SER A 27 -51.95 16.93 36.64
CA SER A 27 -53.09 17.78 37.00
C SER A 27 -54.42 17.04 36.82
N ARG A 28 -54.90 16.36 37.88
CA ARG A 28 -56.23 15.74 37.92
C ARG A 28 -57.33 16.79 37.78
N ARG A 29 -57.93 16.91 36.59
CA ARG A 29 -59.38 17.12 36.30
C ARG A 29 -59.56 17.49 34.81
N ALA A 30 -59.62 16.51 33.92
CA ALA A 30 -60.32 16.60 32.63
C ALA A 30 -60.37 15.21 31.95
N PRO A 31 -61.44 14.87 31.20
CA PRO A 31 -61.53 13.61 30.47
C PRO A 31 -60.53 13.58 29.28
N VAL A 32 -59.82 12.45 29.16
CA VAL A 32 -58.70 12.19 28.22
C VAL A 32 -59.01 12.49 26.74
N ARG A 33 -60.29 12.46 26.31
CA ARG A 33 -60.69 12.73 24.92
C ARG A 33 -60.65 14.21 24.50
N ALA A 34 -60.67 15.16 25.44
CA ALA A 34 -60.51 16.59 25.14
C ALA A 34 -59.03 16.96 24.96
N VAL A 35 -58.14 16.34 25.74
CA VAL A 35 -56.69 16.59 25.73
C VAL A 35 -56.04 16.15 24.42
N ILE A 36 -56.48 15.05 23.81
CA ILE A 36 -55.95 14.59 22.51
C ILE A 36 -56.33 15.55 21.37
N ARG A 37 -57.51 16.18 21.44
CA ARG A 37 -58.00 17.09 20.40
C ARG A 37 -57.29 18.45 20.45
N ASP A 38 -56.98 18.95 21.64
CA ASP A 38 -56.22 20.20 21.82
C ASP A 38 -54.71 20.03 21.57
N ILE A 39 -54.14 18.83 21.78
CA ILE A 39 -52.76 18.50 21.41
C ILE A 39 -52.56 18.45 19.88
N GLN A 40 -53.59 18.06 19.11
CA GLN A 40 -53.52 18.12 17.64
C GLN A 40 -53.51 19.54 17.08
N ILE A 41 -54.06 20.53 17.81
CA ILE A 41 -54.19 21.92 17.31
C ILE A 41 -53.01 22.80 17.74
N ILE A 42 -52.37 22.55 18.89
CA ILE A 42 -51.35 23.47 19.44
C ILE A 42 -49.91 23.19 18.95
N ASN A 43 -49.60 22.06 18.31
CA ASN A 43 -48.20 21.67 18.16
C ASN A 43 -47.73 21.16 16.79
N MET A 44 -48.49 21.39 15.71
CA MET A 44 -48.04 20.98 14.38
C MET A 44 -47.68 22.15 13.47
N ASP A 45 -48.35 23.31 13.53
CA ASP A 45 -48.05 24.39 12.57
C ASP A 45 -46.81 25.19 12.93
N TRP A 46 -46.56 25.51 14.21
CA TRP A 46 -45.33 26.23 14.60
C TRP A 46 -44.08 25.34 14.51
N ILE A 47 -44.20 24.04 14.82
CA ILE A 47 -43.11 23.07 14.68
C ILE A 47 -42.86 22.80 13.21
N LYS A 48 -43.90 22.60 12.39
CA LYS A 48 -43.70 22.47 10.94
C LYS A 48 -43.12 23.75 10.36
N HIS A 49 -43.54 24.95 10.77
CA HIS A 49 -42.95 26.20 10.27
C HIS A 49 -41.53 26.41 10.78
N TYR A 50 -41.20 26.09 12.04
CA TYR A 50 -39.85 26.20 12.58
C TYR A 50 -38.91 25.15 11.98
N TYR A 51 -39.35 23.89 11.82
CA TYR A 51 -38.56 22.87 11.14
C TYR A 51 -38.56 23.08 9.62
N PHE A 52 -39.59 23.63 8.99
CA PHE A 52 -39.58 23.96 7.55
C PHE A 52 -38.73 25.19 7.28
N VAL A 53 -38.78 26.22 8.13
CA VAL A 53 -37.89 27.38 8.06
C VAL A 53 -36.46 26.99 8.43
N LYS A 54 -36.21 26.13 9.43
CA LYS A 54 -34.87 25.61 9.77
C LYS A 54 -34.37 24.58 8.75
N TYR A 55 -35.25 23.80 8.12
CA TYR A 55 -34.92 22.92 6.99
C TYR A 55 -34.66 23.73 5.72
N LEU A 56 -35.38 24.83 5.51
CA LEU A 56 -35.05 25.82 4.48
C LEU A 56 -33.79 26.62 4.84
N TYR A 57 -33.50 26.93 6.10
CA TYR A 57 -32.28 27.65 6.52
C TYR A 57 -31.03 26.74 6.57
N LEU A 58 -31.22 25.43 6.79
CA LEU A 58 -30.15 24.41 6.72
C LEU A 58 -29.94 23.88 5.29
N ASN A 59 -30.94 24.00 4.40
CA ASN A 59 -30.83 23.65 2.98
C ASN A 59 -30.73 24.86 2.04
N ILE A 60 -30.80 26.08 2.56
CA ILE A 60 -30.09 27.19 1.97
C ILE A 60 -28.66 26.95 2.44
N GLU A 61 -27.96 26.10 1.70
CA GLU A 61 -26.59 26.43 1.38
C GLU A 61 -26.62 27.89 0.97
N ASP A 62 -26.17 28.78 1.88
CA ASP A 62 -25.38 29.90 1.42
C ASP A 62 -24.51 29.31 0.31
N PRO A 63 -24.50 29.87 -0.91
CA PRO A 63 -23.49 29.50 -1.86
C PRO A 63 -22.18 29.92 -1.20
N LYS A 64 -21.61 29.06 -0.34
CA LYS A 64 -20.18 28.92 -0.21
C LYS A 64 -19.77 28.94 -1.65
N GLU A 65 -19.12 30.04 -2.06
CA GLU A 65 -18.47 30.11 -3.36
C GLU A 65 -17.91 28.73 -3.60
N LEU A 66 -18.47 28.04 -4.58
CA LEU A 66 -18.15 26.65 -4.80
C LEU A 66 -16.65 26.68 -5.10
N MET A 67 -15.85 26.29 -4.10
CA MET A 67 -14.41 26.52 -4.14
C MET A 67 -13.95 25.89 -5.44
N SER A 68 -13.30 26.70 -6.26
CA SER A 68 -12.96 26.29 -7.60
C SER A 68 -11.54 26.71 -7.88
N CYS A 69 -10.82 25.79 -8.50
CA CYS A 69 -9.51 26.07 -9.01
C CYS A 69 -9.68 26.98 -10.22
N LYS A 70 -8.98 28.12 -10.21
CA LYS A 70 -8.99 29.08 -11.32
C LYS A 70 -8.35 28.49 -12.56
N ASP A 71 -8.63 29.10 -13.70
CA ASP A 71 -8.00 28.73 -14.95
C ASP A 71 -6.48 28.95 -14.89
N GLU A 72 -5.73 27.94 -15.34
CA GLU A 72 -4.27 27.98 -15.35
C GLU A 72 -3.73 27.30 -16.60
N GLN A 73 -2.67 27.84 -17.20
CA GLN A 73 -2.01 27.24 -18.35
C GLN A 73 -0.62 26.72 -17.96
N ILE A 74 -0.41 25.41 -18.06
CA ILE A 74 0.87 24.74 -17.80
C ILE A 74 1.18 23.78 -18.96
N ASP A 75 2.43 23.78 -19.43
CA ASP A 75 2.93 22.90 -20.51
C ASP A 75 2.07 22.90 -21.78
N GLY A 76 1.49 24.06 -22.12
CA GLY A 76 0.63 24.23 -23.28
C GLY A 76 -0.80 23.70 -23.10
N ILE A 77 -1.15 23.19 -21.91
CA ILE A 77 -2.49 22.74 -21.55
C ILE A 77 -3.22 23.81 -20.75
N LEU A 78 -4.44 24.16 -21.18
CA LEU A 78 -5.33 25.04 -20.43
C LEU A 78 -6.21 24.23 -19.47
N TRP A 79 -5.96 24.39 -18.17
CA TRP A 79 -6.75 23.83 -17.10
C TRP A 79 -7.87 24.81 -16.75
N ASN A 80 -9.03 24.69 -17.40
CA ASN A 80 -10.19 25.56 -17.17
C ASN A 80 -10.69 25.51 -15.72
N THR A 81 -11.38 26.57 -15.30
CA THR A 81 -11.99 26.67 -13.97
C THR A 81 -12.77 25.41 -13.61
N THR A 82 -12.37 24.77 -12.52
CA THR A 82 -12.88 23.46 -12.11
C THR A 82 -13.30 23.49 -10.64
N ILE A 83 -14.44 22.89 -10.36
CA ILE A 83 -15.01 22.78 -9.02
C ILE A 83 -14.11 21.90 -8.13
N ALA A 84 -13.94 22.28 -6.86
CA ALA A 84 -13.23 21.51 -5.84
C ALA A 84 -13.71 20.05 -5.77
N GLY A 85 -12.76 19.13 -5.58
CA GLY A 85 -13.00 17.68 -5.57
C GLY A 85 -13.16 17.04 -6.96
N LYS A 86 -13.13 17.82 -8.05
CA LYS A 86 -13.21 17.27 -9.42
C LYS A 86 -11.84 17.13 -10.06
N THR A 87 -11.68 16.06 -10.84
CA THR A 87 -10.52 15.86 -11.71
C THR A 87 -10.85 16.30 -13.13
N LEU A 88 -10.09 17.25 -13.68
CA LEU A 88 -10.19 17.66 -15.07
C LEU A 88 -9.32 16.75 -15.94
N LYS A 89 -9.78 16.47 -17.16
CA LYS A 89 -9.04 15.69 -18.18
C LYS A 89 -8.81 16.57 -19.41
N GLN A 90 -7.59 16.58 -19.92
CA GLN A 90 -7.19 17.34 -21.09
C GLN A 90 -6.33 16.49 -22.01
N PRO A 91 -6.27 16.77 -23.32
CA PRO A 91 -5.29 16.11 -24.18
C PRO A 91 -3.87 16.41 -23.68
N CYS A 92 -2.97 15.45 -23.86
CA CYS A 92 -1.56 15.65 -23.56
C CYS A 92 -0.96 16.80 -24.39
N PRO A 93 0.22 17.33 -24.00
CA PRO A 93 0.92 18.32 -24.78
C PRO A 93 1.17 17.84 -26.21
N SER A 94 1.35 18.76 -27.16
CA SER A 94 1.41 18.45 -28.61
C SER A 94 2.45 17.40 -29.01
N TYR A 95 3.51 17.24 -28.21
CA TYR A 95 4.61 16.29 -28.44
C TYR A 95 4.36 14.89 -27.82
N GLN A 96 3.25 14.69 -27.11
CA GLN A 96 2.83 13.43 -26.48
C GLN A 96 1.42 13.04 -26.90
N LYS A 97 1.09 11.76 -26.72
CA LYS A 97 -0.26 11.23 -26.96
C LYS A 97 -0.88 10.76 -25.65
N GLY A 98 -2.21 10.85 -25.58
CA GLY A 98 -3.01 10.39 -24.45
C GLY A 98 -3.80 11.51 -23.78
N VAL A 99 -4.08 11.35 -22.49
CA VAL A 99 -4.93 12.26 -21.71
C VAL A 99 -4.25 12.62 -20.39
N ALA A 100 -3.90 13.89 -20.21
CA ALA A 100 -3.44 14.43 -18.94
C ALA A 100 -4.62 14.62 -17.98
N THR A 101 -4.38 14.46 -16.68
CA THR A 101 -5.42 14.67 -15.66
C THR A 101 -4.91 15.55 -14.53
N ARG A 102 -5.80 16.30 -13.88
CA ARG A 102 -5.42 17.15 -12.75
C ARG A 102 -6.57 17.25 -11.76
N LEU A 103 -6.29 17.05 -10.47
CA LEU A 103 -7.28 17.14 -9.41
C LEU A 103 -7.34 18.57 -8.88
N CYS A 104 -8.54 19.15 -8.84
CA CYS A 104 -8.82 20.31 -8.03
C CYS A 104 -9.15 19.82 -6.62
N ASP A 105 -8.35 20.19 -5.63
CA ASP A 105 -8.52 19.70 -4.27
C ASP A 105 -9.78 20.29 -3.59
N GLU A 106 -10.12 19.78 -2.41
CA GLU A 106 -11.31 20.23 -1.65
C GLU A 106 -11.22 21.70 -1.19
N HIS A 107 -10.03 22.32 -1.24
CA HIS A 107 -9.79 23.71 -0.87
C HIS A 107 -9.80 24.66 -2.07
N GLY A 108 -10.03 24.15 -3.29
CA GLY A 108 -9.98 24.95 -4.52
C GLY A 108 -8.56 25.24 -5.00
N GLU A 109 -7.58 24.45 -4.59
CA GLU A 109 -6.20 24.50 -5.09
C GLU A 109 -5.93 23.36 -6.06
N TRP A 110 -5.25 23.67 -7.17
CA TRP A 110 -4.87 22.66 -8.13
C TRP A 110 -3.74 21.78 -7.56
N GLU A 111 -3.93 20.46 -7.60
CA GLU A 111 -2.82 19.53 -7.44
C GLU A 111 -1.88 19.58 -8.67
N PRO A 112 -0.63 19.09 -8.56
CA PRO A 112 0.26 18.96 -9.71
C PRO A 112 -0.40 18.14 -10.84
N PRO A 113 -0.26 18.55 -12.12
CA PRO A 113 -0.77 17.77 -13.25
C PRO A 113 -0.20 16.35 -13.27
N ASN A 114 -1.07 15.38 -13.51
CA ASN A 114 -0.71 13.98 -13.66
C ASN A 114 -0.60 13.63 -15.15
N PHE A 115 0.64 13.32 -15.57
CA PHE A 115 1.02 12.95 -16.92
C PHE A 115 1.27 11.44 -17.10
N ILE A 116 0.83 10.58 -16.19
CA ILE A 116 1.04 9.12 -16.29
C ILE A 116 0.41 8.50 -17.54
N ASN A 117 -0.62 9.13 -18.10
CA ASN A 117 -1.29 8.71 -19.33
C ASN A 117 -0.83 9.50 -20.56
N CYS A 118 0.29 10.23 -20.46
CA CYS A 118 0.92 10.96 -21.56
C CYS A 118 2.25 10.32 -21.94
N THR A 119 2.34 9.85 -23.17
CA THR A 119 3.46 9.01 -23.62
C THR A 119 3.85 9.34 -25.05
N ASN A 120 5.05 8.92 -25.43
CA ASN A 120 5.56 8.98 -26.78
C ASN A 120 4.68 8.16 -27.74
N GLU A 121 4.39 8.73 -28.90
CA GLU A 121 3.58 8.09 -29.96
C GLU A 121 4.17 6.75 -30.42
N ALA A 122 5.50 6.63 -30.48
CA ALA A 122 6.17 5.40 -30.88
C ALA A 122 5.91 4.24 -29.88
N LEU A 123 5.84 4.52 -28.57
CA LEU A 123 5.51 3.52 -27.56
C LEU A 123 4.03 3.09 -27.64
N MET A 124 3.12 4.04 -27.91
CA MET A 124 1.71 3.73 -28.13
C MET A 124 1.50 2.84 -29.35
N ASN A 125 2.16 3.17 -30.46
CA ASN A 125 2.07 2.39 -31.69
C ASN A 125 2.67 0.99 -31.52
N ALA A 126 3.82 0.87 -30.86
CA ALA A 126 4.42 -0.42 -30.51
C ALA A 126 3.48 -1.27 -29.64
N SER A 127 2.84 -0.63 -28.64
CA SER A 127 1.87 -1.28 -27.75
C SER A 127 0.65 -1.82 -28.51
N ALA A 128 0.10 -1.06 -29.46
CA ALA A 128 -1.02 -1.47 -30.29
C ALA A 128 -0.64 -2.55 -31.32
N LEU A 129 0.58 -2.48 -31.86
CA LEU A 129 1.11 -3.47 -32.80
C LEU A 129 1.21 -4.85 -32.14
N LEU A 130 1.79 -4.92 -30.94
CA LEU A 130 1.96 -6.17 -30.19
C LEU A 130 0.64 -6.80 -29.74
N GLU A 131 -0.45 -6.03 -29.61
CA GLU A 131 -1.77 -6.59 -29.24
C GLU A 131 -2.38 -7.46 -30.35
N ARG A 132 -2.11 -7.14 -31.62
CA ARG A 132 -2.78 -7.80 -32.76
C ARG A 132 -1.90 -8.83 -33.46
N ILE A 133 -0.63 -8.88 -33.13
CA ILE A 133 0.37 -9.61 -33.91
C ILE A 133 0.18 -11.13 -33.86
N ILE A 134 -0.39 -11.67 -32.78
CA ILE A 134 -0.59 -13.12 -32.61
C ILE A 134 -1.67 -13.66 -33.56
N GLU A 135 -2.61 -12.82 -34.02
CA GLU A 135 -3.82 -13.32 -34.68
C GLU A 135 -3.64 -13.56 -36.20
N ASN A 136 -2.64 -12.97 -36.86
CA ASN A 136 -2.59 -12.93 -38.33
C ASN A 136 -1.19 -13.02 -38.98
N GLU A 137 -0.13 -13.29 -38.22
CA GLU A 137 1.26 -13.19 -38.71
C GLU A 137 1.98 -14.54 -38.61
N THR A 138 3.03 -14.72 -39.43
CA THR A 138 3.94 -15.87 -39.34
C THR A 138 4.94 -15.69 -38.19
N GLN A 139 5.52 -16.79 -37.70
CA GLN A 139 6.48 -16.76 -36.58
C GLN A 139 7.68 -15.82 -36.84
N ASP A 140 8.22 -15.81 -38.07
CA ASP A 140 9.34 -14.95 -38.46
C ASP A 140 8.98 -13.46 -38.41
N GLN A 141 7.77 -13.11 -38.88
CA GLN A 141 7.28 -11.72 -38.84
C GLN A 141 7.03 -11.24 -37.41
N ILE A 142 6.52 -12.13 -36.54
CA ILE A 142 6.35 -11.84 -35.12
C ILE A 142 7.72 -11.60 -34.48
N GLN A 143 8.71 -12.45 -34.76
CA GLN A 143 10.07 -12.29 -34.23
C GLN A 143 10.71 -10.97 -34.67
N GLU A 144 10.62 -10.63 -35.95
CA GLU A 144 11.15 -9.38 -36.49
C GLU A 144 10.50 -8.18 -35.82
N THR A 145 9.17 -8.19 -35.68
CA THR A 145 8.43 -7.09 -35.07
C THR A 145 8.78 -6.92 -33.60
N VAL A 146 8.91 -8.01 -32.84
CA VAL A 146 9.33 -7.97 -31.44
C VAL A 146 10.75 -7.41 -31.32
N ASN A 147 11.70 -7.89 -32.13
CA ASN A 147 13.08 -7.39 -32.10
C ASN A 147 13.19 -5.92 -32.53
N ASN A 148 12.43 -5.50 -33.55
CA ASN A 148 12.37 -4.09 -33.96
C ASN A 148 11.77 -3.21 -32.85
N THR A 149 10.75 -3.70 -32.14
CA THR A 149 10.16 -3.02 -30.98
C THR A 149 11.17 -2.90 -29.83
N LEU A 150 11.93 -3.96 -29.53
CA LEU A 150 12.98 -3.93 -28.51
C LEU A 150 14.06 -2.89 -28.82
N ARG A 151 14.52 -2.83 -30.08
CA ARG A 151 15.51 -1.84 -30.53
C ARG A 151 14.96 -0.41 -30.44
N LEU A 152 13.70 -0.20 -30.81
CA LEU A 152 13.01 1.09 -30.63
C LEU A 152 12.99 1.50 -29.14
N MET A 153 12.58 0.60 -28.25
CA MET A 153 12.55 0.87 -26.81
C MET A 153 13.94 1.16 -26.26
N LYS A 154 14.96 0.41 -26.68
CA LYS A 154 16.35 0.66 -26.27
C LYS A 154 16.79 2.06 -26.68
N ASN A 155 16.49 2.48 -27.91
CA ASN A 155 16.84 3.83 -28.38
C ASN A 155 16.12 4.92 -27.57
N LEU A 156 14.82 4.78 -27.31
CA LEU A 156 14.05 5.76 -26.53
C LEU A 156 14.53 5.86 -25.07
N THR A 157 14.81 4.71 -24.45
CA THR A 157 15.25 4.65 -23.04
C THR A 157 16.72 5.02 -22.84
N SER A 158 17.57 4.88 -23.86
CA SER A 158 19.00 5.25 -23.77
C SER A 158 19.27 6.72 -24.11
N THR A 159 18.43 7.34 -24.94
CA THR A 159 18.62 8.74 -25.39
C THR A 159 18.14 9.76 -24.38
N THR A 160 17.19 9.39 -23.53
CA THR A 160 16.61 10.26 -22.52
C THR A 160 17.31 10.04 -21.18
N SER A 161 17.82 11.11 -20.57
CA SER A 161 18.45 11.02 -19.24
C SER A 161 17.42 10.76 -18.13
N ARG A 162 16.17 11.18 -18.33
CA ARG A 162 15.04 10.94 -17.43
C ARG A 162 13.81 10.57 -18.22
N ILE A 163 13.25 9.42 -17.93
CA ILE A 163 12.04 8.90 -18.57
C ILE A 163 10.84 9.51 -17.83
N SER A 164 9.86 10.04 -18.58
CA SER A 164 8.62 10.56 -17.98
C SER A 164 7.78 9.44 -17.35
N ALA A 165 6.89 9.76 -16.40
CA ALA A 165 6.03 8.75 -15.77
C ALA A 165 5.16 7.98 -16.78
N GLY A 166 4.67 8.66 -17.83
CA GLY A 166 3.87 8.00 -18.86
C GLY A 166 4.70 7.19 -19.86
N ASP A 167 5.89 7.67 -20.26
CA ASP A 167 6.81 6.86 -21.08
C ASP A 167 7.29 5.61 -20.32
N LEU A 168 7.53 5.73 -19.02
CA LEU A 168 7.88 4.61 -18.15
C LEU A 168 6.74 3.60 -18.04
N SER A 169 5.52 4.07 -17.76
CA SER A 169 4.30 3.24 -17.70
C SER A 169 4.08 2.49 -19.02
N SER A 170 4.15 3.19 -20.16
CA SER A 170 4.02 2.59 -21.49
C SER A 170 5.14 1.60 -21.78
N SER A 171 6.39 1.90 -21.40
CA SER A 171 7.51 0.99 -21.60
C SER A 171 7.31 -0.32 -20.82
N LEU A 172 6.82 -0.24 -19.58
CA LEU A 172 6.51 -1.44 -18.79
C LEU A 172 5.38 -2.26 -19.42
N SER A 173 4.34 -1.60 -19.94
CA SER A 173 3.25 -2.25 -20.68
C SER A 173 3.73 -2.95 -21.96
N VAL A 174 4.61 -2.29 -22.74
CA VAL A 174 5.19 -2.88 -23.94
C VAL A 174 6.10 -4.07 -23.59
N LEU A 175 6.93 -3.97 -22.54
CA LEU A 175 7.74 -5.11 -22.06
C LEU A 175 6.87 -6.30 -21.64
N GLU A 176 5.75 -6.06 -20.95
CA GLU A 176 4.81 -7.13 -20.57
C GLU A 176 4.22 -7.83 -21.80
N LYS A 177 3.82 -7.06 -22.81
CA LYS A 177 3.31 -7.60 -24.07
C LYS A 177 4.37 -8.41 -24.82
N ILE A 178 5.62 -7.92 -24.87
CA ILE A 178 6.73 -8.67 -25.46
C ILE A 178 6.89 -10.02 -24.76
N VAL A 179 6.99 -10.04 -23.42
CA VAL A 179 7.12 -11.30 -22.65
C VAL A 179 5.93 -12.23 -22.91
N THR A 180 4.72 -11.68 -23.01
CA THR A 180 3.49 -12.46 -23.30
C THR A 180 3.51 -13.08 -24.69
N VAL A 181 3.87 -12.29 -25.72
CA VAL A 181 4.00 -12.75 -27.11
C VAL A 181 5.10 -13.81 -27.19
N THR A 182 6.28 -13.55 -26.61
CA THR A 182 7.40 -14.51 -26.60
C THR A 182 7.03 -15.82 -25.91
N ASN A 183 6.30 -15.77 -24.79
CA ASN A 183 5.84 -16.98 -24.09
C ASN A 183 4.84 -17.78 -24.93
N ALA A 184 3.92 -17.12 -25.62
CA ALA A 184 2.90 -17.78 -26.43
C ALA A 184 3.47 -18.43 -27.70
N THR A 185 4.55 -17.86 -28.25
CA THR A 185 5.11 -18.24 -29.55
C THR A 185 6.42 -19.03 -29.45
N GLY A 186 7.10 -19.02 -28.29
CA GLY A 186 8.40 -19.68 -28.10
C GLY A 186 9.55 -19.01 -28.86
N LEU A 187 9.43 -17.71 -29.17
CA LEU A 187 10.39 -16.98 -30.00
C LEU A 187 11.75 -16.77 -29.32
N ALA A 188 12.82 -16.85 -30.11
CA ALA A 188 14.14 -16.41 -29.71
C ALA A 188 14.30 -14.91 -30.00
N ILE A 189 14.23 -14.09 -28.94
CA ILE A 189 14.40 -12.63 -29.04
C ILE A 189 15.81 -12.18 -28.66
N GLU A 190 16.16 -10.94 -29.01
CA GLU A 190 17.42 -10.28 -28.60
C GLU A 190 17.42 -9.99 -27.08
N LYS A 191 17.73 -11.01 -26.27
CA LYS A 191 17.69 -10.94 -24.79
C LYS A 191 18.57 -9.81 -24.23
N GLU A 192 19.73 -9.55 -24.83
CA GLU A 192 20.63 -8.46 -24.40
C GLU A 192 20.00 -7.07 -24.60
N VAL A 193 19.17 -6.90 -25.63
CA VAL A 193 18.43 -5.66 -25.88
C VAL A 193 17.30 -5.51 -24.86
N PHE A 194 16.57 -6.59 -24.58
CA PHE A 194 15.55 -6.63 -23.54
C PHE A 194 16.13 -6.25 -22.16
N TYR A 195 17.28 -6.82 -21.79
CA TYR A 195 17.98 -6.49 -20.54
C TYR A 195 18.45 -5.04 -20.50
N ALA A 196 18.97 -4.50 -21.60
CA ALA A 196 19.38 -3.10 -21.68
C ALA A 196 18.21 -2.12 -21.46
N VAL A 197 17.02 -2.43 -21.98
CA VAL A 197 15.81 -1.61 -21.76
C VAL A 197 15.42 -1.60 -20.27
N ILE A 198 15.45 -2.77 -19.62
CA ILE A 198 15.19 -2.88 -18.17
C ILE A 198 16.25 -2.10 -17.38
N ASP A 199 17.53 -2.18 -17.77
CA ASP A 199 18.62 -1.50 -17.06
C ASP A 199 18.43 0.01 -17.12
N ASN A 200 18.10 0.56 -18.28
CA ASN A 200 17.82 2.00 -18.44
C ASN A 200 16.63 2.45 -17.60
N ILE A 201 15.54 1.68 -17.59
CA ILE A 201 14.31 1.97 -16.84
C ILE A 201 14.58 1.96 -15.32
N LEU A 202 15.44 1.06 -14.84
CA LEU A 202 15.83 0.93 -13.44
C LEU A 202 16.84 1.99 -12.95
N SER A 203 17.25 2.92 -13.81
CA SER A 203 18.12 4.03 -13.41
C SER A 203 17.54 4.82 -12.23
N SER A 204 18.39 5.15 -11.25
CA SER A 204 18.04 6.01 -10.11
C SER A 204 17.55 7.39 -10.54
N ASP A 205 17.94 7.85 -11.74
CA ASP A 205 17.46 9.11 -12.33
C ASP A 205 15.95 9.12 -12.58
N ASN A 206 15.33 7.94 -12.71
CA ASN A 206 13.89 7.77 -12.94
C ASN A 206 13.08 7.66 -11.63
N SER A 207 13.70 7.82 -10.46
CA SER A 207 13.05 7.66 -9.14
C SER A 207 11.75 8.45 -8.96
N ASN A 208 11.70 9.69 -9.46
CA ASN A 208 10.49 10.52 -9.42
C ASN A 208 9.35 9.91 -10.26
N SER A 209 9.66 9.47 -11.48
CA SER A 209 8.70 8.82 -12.38
C SER A 209 8.20 7.51 -11.78
N TRP A 210 9.10 6.71 -11.20
CA TRP A 210 8.74 5.49 -10.47
C TRP A 210 7.83 5.76 -9.26
N THR A 211 8.06 6.85 -8.53
CA THR A 211 7.19 7.24 -7.40
C THR A 211 5.77 7.52 -7.87
N ILE A 212 5.61 8.26 -8.98
CA ILE A 212 4.30 8.55 -9.58
C ILE A 212 3.63 7.26 -10.06
N VAL A 213 4.36 6.47 -10.85
CA VAL A 213 3.87 5.21 -11.44
C VAL A 213 3.46 4.21 -10.37
N SER A 214 4.24 4.08 -9.30
CA SER A 214 3.95 3.14 -8.20
C SER A 214 2.74 3.59 -7.38
N LYS A 215 2.60 4.90 -7.11
CA LYS A 215 1.45 5.46 -6.38
C LYS A 215 0.13 5.27 -7.13
N GLU A 216 0.13 5.48 -8.44
CA GLU A 216 -1.10 5.47 -9.24
C GLU A 216 -1.56 4.06 -9.63
N THR A 217 -0.65 3.09 -9.70
CA THR A 217 -0.98 1.78 -10.26
C THR A 217 -0.77 0.60 -9.32
N GLU A 218 -0.02 0.76 -8.22
CA GLU A 218 0.37 -0.26 -7.22
C GLU A 218 0.98 -1.57 -7.78
N LYS A 219 1.00 -1.77 -9.11
CA LYS A 219 1.27 -3.05 -9.75
C LYS A 219 2.57 -3.06 -10.53
N TYR A 220 3.03 -1.91 -11.02
CA TYR A 220 4.14 -1.84 -11.97
C TYR A 220 5.51 -2.32 -11.44
N PRO A 221 5.93 -2.01 -10.20
CA PRO A 221 7.14 -2.59 -9.63
C PRO A 221 7.08 -4.13 -9.56
N THR A 222 5.93 -4.67 -9.12
CA THR A 222 5.68 -6.12 -9.10
C THR A 222 5.66 -6.73 -10.51
N PHE A 223 5.07 -6.02 -11.47
CA PHE A 223 5.03 -6.46 -12.87
C PHE A 223 6.43 -6.59 -13.45
N LEU A 224 7.35 -5.67 -13.15
CA LEU A 224 8.73 -5.76 -13.65
C LEU A 224 9.43 -7.02 -13.13
N LEU A 225 9.38 -7.30 -11.82
CA LEU A 225 9.92 -8.54 -11.25
C LEU A 225 9.26 -9.78 -11.86
N LYS A 226 7.93 -9.77 -12.02
CA LYS A 226 7.16 -10.88 -12.57
C LYS A 226 7.50 -11.14 -14.04
N ASN A 227 7.66 -10.08 -14.84
CA ASN A 227 8.04 -10.19 -16.24
C ASN A 227 9.47 -10.67 -16.40
N MET A 228 10.38 -10.28 -15.52
CA MET A 228 11.74 -10.81 -15.51
C MET A 228 11.78 -12.30 -15.15
N ASP A 229 11.03 -12.74 -14.13
CA ASP A 229 10.93 -14.17 -13.76
C ASP A 229 10.30 -15.00 -14.89
N ARG A 230 9.21 -14.50 -15.51
CA ARG A 230 8.59 -15.13 -16.68
C ARG A 230 9.55 -15.23 -17.86
N PHE A 231 10.25 -14.14 -18.17
CA PHE A 231 11.22 -14.13 -19.27
C PHE A 231 12.40 -15.06 -19.01
N SER A 232 12.85 -15.15 -17.75
CA SER A 232 13.86 -16.11 -17.33
C SER A 232 13.39 -17.54 -17.57
N LYS A 233 12.16 -17.89 -17.16
CA LYS A 233 11.57 -19.23 -17.42
C LYS A 233 11.48 -19.58 -18.90
N ILE A 234 11.06 -18.63 -19.75
CA ILE A 234 11.04 -18.83 -21.22
C ILE A 234 12.45 -19.11 -21.74
N THR A 235 13.44 -18.34 -21.27
CA THR A 235 14.84 -18.52 -21.68
C THR A 235 15.40 -19.88 -21.24
N LEU A 236 14.96 -20.38 -20.09
CA LEU A 236 15.39 -21.66 -19.51
C LEU A 236 14.77 -22.89 -20.18
N GLN A 237 13.65 -22.74 -20.89
CA GLN A 237 12.98 -23.84 -21.60
C GLN A 237 13.73 -24.29 -22.86
N ASN A 238 14.66 -23.49 -23.38
CA ASN A 238 15.47 -23.88 -24.53
C ASN A 238 16.64 -24.75 -24.08
N ASP A 239 16.77 -25.99 -24.59
CA ASP A 239 17.79 -26.95 -24.12
C ASP A 239 19.22 -26.53 -24.48
N ASN A 240 19.41 -25.73 -25.53
CA ASN A 240 20.72 -25.23 -25.98
C ASN A 240 21.03 -23.85 -25.40
N ILE A 241 21.20 -23.76 -24.09
CA ILE A 241 21.54 -22.49 -23.44
C ILE A 241 23.02 -22.16 -23.65
N THR A 242 23.27 -21.01 -24.27
CA THR A 242 24.57 -20.37 -24.24
C THR A 242 24.72 -19.61 -22.92
N ALA A 243 25.83 -19.84 -22.21
CA ALA A 243 26.14 -19.09 -21.01
C ALA A 243 26.20 -17.60 -21.36
N THR A 244 25.33 -16.80 -20.74
CA THR A 244 25.25 -15.36 -21.01
C THR A 244 25.29 -14.56 -19.73
N LYS A 245 26.14 -13.55 -19.72
CA LYS A 245 26.29 -12.60 -18.63
C LYS A 245 25.88 -11.22 -19.11
N PHE A 246 24.98 -10.59 -18.38
CA PHE A 246 24.61 -9.20 -18.55
C PHE A 246 25.11 -8.41 -17.35
N ASN A 247 25.90 -7.37 -17.59
CA ASN A 247 26.41 -6.48 -16.55
C ASN A 247 25.94 -5.06 -16.84
N GLY A 248 24.82 -4.67 -16.23
CA GLY A 248 24.24 -3.34 -16.32
C GLY A 248 24.65 -2.45 -15.15
N SER A 249 24.29 -1.17 -15.27
CA SER A 249 24.52 -0.19 -14.20
C SER A 249 23.57 -0.42 -13.02
N ASN A 250 22.36 -0.91 -13.29
CA ASN A 250 21.28 -1.03 -12.32
C ASN A 250 20.97 -2.49 -11.94
N PHE A 251 21.35 -3.46 -12.78
CA PHE A 251 21.32 -4.88 -12.40
C PHE A 251 22.38 -5.73 -13.11
N GLU A 252 22.68 -6.88 -12.52
CA GLU A 252 23.54 -7.92 -13.09
C GLU A 252 22.75 -9.22 -13.22
N LEU A 253 23.04 -9.99 -14.28
CA LEU A 253 22.36 -11.25 -14.54
C LEU A 253 23.33 -12.26 -15.15
N VAL A 254 23.19 -13.53 -14.76
CA VAL A 254 23.84 -14.66 -15.42
C VAL A 254 22.82 -15.73 -15.78
N ILE A 255 22.95 -16.27 -16.98
CA ILE A 255 22.27 -17.48 -17.44
C ILE A 255 23.36 -18.51 -17.65
N ASN A 256 23.26 -19.64 -16.96
CA ASN A 256 24.23 -20.72 -17.10
C ASN A 256 23.59 -22.07 -16.78
N GLN A 257 24.34 -23.14 -17.02
CA GLN A 257 23.97 -24.50 -16.66
C GLN A 257 24.86 -24.99 -15.51
N THR A 258 24.29 -25.74 -14.58
CA THR A 258 25.02 -26.30 -13.44
C THR A 258 24.47 -27.67 -13.08
N LYS A 259 25.30 -28.45 -12.39
CA LYS A 259 24.87 -29.68 -11.72
C LYS A 259 24.68 -29.37 -10.24
N THR A 260 23.43 -29.32 -9.80
CA THR A 260 23.10 -28.92 -8.43
C THR A 260 23.61 -29.90 -7.38
N ASP A 261 23.83 -31.15 -7.72
CA ASP A 261 24.40 -32.20 -6.87
C ASP A 261 25.93 -32.11 -6.73
N GLU A 262 26.63 -31.65 -7.78
CA GLU A 262 28.10 -31.60 -7.83
C GLU A 262 28.68 -30.23 -7.44
N THR A 263 28.19 -29.14 -8.04
CA THR A 263 28.85 -27.82 -8.01
C THR A 263 28.08 -26.75 -7.22
N GLY A 264 26.76 -26.85 -7.13
CA GLY A 264 25.92 -25.78 -6.57
C GLY A 264 25.90 -24.53 -7.47
N ILE A 265 25.49 -23.39 -6.92
CA ILE A 265 25.43 -22.09 -7.62
C ILE A 265 25.93 -21.00 -6.67
N ARG A 266 26.80 -20.11 -7.14
CA ARG A 266 27.16 -18.88 -6.43
C ARG A 266 27.12 -17.69 -7.38
N PHE A 267 26.44 -16.62 -6.97
CA PHE A 267 26.26 -15.43 -7.80
C PHE A 267 26.18 -14.15 -6.95
N PRO A 268 26.88 -13.05 -7.33
CA PRO A 268 27.89 -12.98 -8.39
C PRO A 268 29.08 -13.90 -8.11
N GLU A 269 29.77 -14.31 -9.18
CA GLU A 269 30.96 -15.15 -9.08
C GLU A 269 32.09 -14.39 -8.35
N GLU A 270 32.84 -15.09 -7.50
CA GLU A 270 33.91 -14.49 -6.71
C GLU A 270 35.01 -14.00 -7.67
N GLN A 271 35.16 -12.66 -7.78
CA GLN A 271 36.19 -12.11 -8.63
C GLN A 271 37.55 -12.47 -8.03
N LEU A 272 38.30 -13.33 -8.73
CA LEU A 272 39.68 -13.69 -8.40
C LEU A 272 40.64 -12.54 -8.72
N ASN A 273 40.30 -11.33 -8.28
CA ASN A 273 41.19 -10.21 -8.31
C ASN A 273 41.99 -10.25 -7.01
N ASN A 274 43.33 -10.19 -7.11
CA ASN A 274 44.20 -9.84 -6.00
C ASN A 274 43.87 -8.40 -5.57
N VAL A 275 42.72 -8.22 -4.91
CA VAL A 275 42.25 -6.93 -4.43
C VAL A 275 43.01 -6.67 -3.14
N SER A 276 43.97 -5.77 -3.27
CA SER A 276 44.41 -4.86 -2.21
C SER A 276 43.33 -4.70 -1.14
N GLN A 277 43.72 -4.80 0.13
CA GLN A 277 42.89 -4.90 1.34
C GLN A 277 41.92 -3.71 1.62
N ASN A 278 41.49 -2.95 0.61
CA ASN A 278 40.67 -1.74 0.72
C ASN A 278 39.39 -1.75 -0.15
N SER A 279 38.76 -2.90 -0.43
CA SER A 279 37.35 -2.86 -0.88
C SER A 279 36.44 -2.67 0.34
N GLU A 280 36.07 -1.42 0.64
CA GLU A 280 35.05 -1.07 1.66
C GLU A 280 33.62 -1.54 1.29
N GLU A 281 33.44 -2.09 0.08
CA GLU A 281 32.21 -2.68 -0.41
C GLU A 281 32.01 -4.07 0.18
N ILE A 282 30.86 -4.25 0.81
CA ILE A 282 30.46 -5.52 1.40
C ILE A 282 29.76 -6.32 0.31
N PRO A 283 30.20 -7.56 0.04
CA PRO A 283 29.65 -8.34 -1.04
C PRO A 283 28.19 -8.72 -0.75
N THR A 284 27.35 -8.59 -1.77
CA THR A 284 25.99 -9.15 -1.78
C THR A 284 25.98 -10.32 -2.74
N PHE A 285 25.65 -11.51 -2.26
CA PHE A 285 25.63 -12.73 -3.07
C PHE A 285 24.58 -13.73 -2.59
N LEU A 286 24.21 -14.63 -3.51
CA LEU A 286 23.46 -15.85 -3.25
C LEU A 286 24.36 -17.06 -3.48
N GLU A 287 24.20 -18.08 -2.65
CA GLU A 287 24.90 -19.35 -2.73
C GLU A 287 23.90 -20.48 -2.48
N LEU A 288 23.58 -21.21 -3.55
CA LEU A 288 22.84 -22.47 -3.50
C LEU A 288 23.85 -23.60 -3.27
N PRO A 289 23.87 -24.22 -2.08
CA PRO A 289 24.74 -25.35 -1.83
C PRO A 289 24.26 -26.57 -2.61
N LYS A 290 25.09 -27.62 -2.62
CA LYS A 290 24.79 -28.85 -3.33
C LYS A 290 23.47 -29.46 -2.84
N GLN A 291 22.56 -29.75 -3.75
CA GLN A 291 21.23 -30.31 -3.45
C GLN A 291 21.22 -31.81 -3.76
N ALA A 292 20.57 -32.60 -2.91
CA ALA A 292 20.36 -34.03 -3.17
C ALA A 292 19.29 -34.22 -4.26
N SER A 293 19.71 -34.33 -5.52
CA SER A 293 18.81 -34.63 -6.65
C SER A 293 18.97 -36.09 -7.09
N ASN A 294 17.85 -36.80 -7.25
CA ASN A 294 17.85 -38.17 -7.79
C ASN A 294 18.00 -38.23 -9.32
N ASP A 295 17.86 -37.09 -10.01
CA ASP A 295 18.01 -36.98 -11.46
C ASP A 295 19.32 -36.25 -11.82
N ILE A 296 20.26 -37.00 -12.42
CA ILE A 296 21.56 -36.50 -12.92
C ILE A 296 21.34 -35.77 -14.25
N LYS A 297 20.64 -34.63 -14.22
CA LYS A 297 20.56 -33.72 -15.36
C LYS A 297 21.06 -32.36 -14.92
N ALA A 298 22.02 -31.85 -15.68
CA ALA A 298 22.49 -30.49 -15.50
C ALA A 298 21.33 -29.53 -15.76
N ILE A 299 21.01 -28.70 -14.77
CA ILE A 299 19.88 -27.78 -14.83
C ILE A 299 20.33 -26.41 -15.30
N ASN A 300 19.47 -25.76 -16.05
CA ASN A 300 19.64 -24.38 -16.43
C ASN A 300 19.14 -23.45 -15.32
N PHE A 301 19.84 -22.34 -15.09
CA PHE A 301 19.43 -21.33 -14.12
C PHE A 301 19.68 -19.90 -14.60
N VAL A 302 18.89 -18.97 -14.07
CA VAL A 302 19.09 -17.52 -14.17
C VAL A 302 19.24 -16.97 -12.76
N ALA A 303 20.34 -16.25 -12.50
CA ALA A 303 20.53 -15.52 -11.27
C ALA A 303 20.61 -14.02 -11.55
N VAL A 304 19.94 -13.20 -10.75
CA VAL A 304 19.81 -11.76 -10.94
C VAL A 304 20.12 -11.00 -9.64
N LEU A 305 20.88 -9.92 -9.75
CA LEU A 305 21.18 -8.98 -8.68
C LEU A 305 20.69 -7.60 -9.13
N TYR A 306 19.59 -7.14 -8.53
CA TYR A 306 19.08 -5.79 -8.76
C TYR A 306 19.72 -4.82 -7.76
N LYS A 307 20.48 -3.86 -8.27
CA LYS A 307 21.22 -2.88 -7.46
C LYS A 307 20.32 -1.75 -6.95
N THR A 308 19.38 -1.27 -7.78
CA THR A 308 18.56 -0.07 -7.52
C THR A 308 17.07 -0.34 -7.31
N MET A 309 16.59 -1.58 -7.55
CA MET A 309 15.17 -1.91 -7.46
C MET A 309 14.58 -1.73 -6.05
N SER A 310 15.41 -1.78 -5.00
CA SER A 310 15.00 -1.55 -3.61
C SER A 310 14.36 -0.19 -3.38
N ASP A 311 14.74 0.83 -4.16
CA ASP A 311 14.21 2.18 -4.03
C ASP A 311 12.82 2.31 -4.69
N ILE A 312 12.49 1.39 -5.60
CA ILE A 312 11.26 1.36 -6.38
C ILE A 312 10.20 0.49 -5.69
N LEU A 313 10.61 -0.66 -5.14
CA LEU A 313 9.73 -1.55 -4.38
C LEU A 313 9.52 -0.97 -2.98
N GLY A 314 8.51 -0.14 -2.85
CA GLY A 314 8.09 0.44 -1.57
C GLY A 314 7.94 -0.66 -0.51
N SER A 315 8.45 -0.38 0.69
CA SER A 315 8.09 -1.14 1.86
C SER A 315 6.73 -0.63 2.34
N ASP A 316 5.74 -1.51 2.37
CA ASP A 316 4.35 -1.19 2.75
C ASP A 316 4.26 -0.21 3.92
N SER A 317 3.82 1.01 3.62
CA SER A 317 3.17 1.89 4.60
C SER A 317 1.81 2.30 4.05
N ASN A 318 0.94 1.32 3.81
CA ASN A 318 -0.49 1.60 3.72
C ASN A 318 -1.03 1.88 5.13
N SER A 319 -0.78 3.08 5.62
CA SER A 319 -1.72 3.77 6.49
C SER A 319 -2.03 5.10 5.81
N LYS A 320 -3.29 5.28 5.39
CA LYS A 320 -3.82 6.57 4.94
C LYS A 320 -3.60 7.59 6.05
N GLU A 321 -2.47 8.28 6.02
CA GLU A 321 -2.18 9.37 6.94
C GLU A 321 -2.97 10.58 6.45
N LYS A 322 -4.19 10.74 6.99
CA LYS A 322 -4.91 12.01 6.90
C LYS A 322 -3.95 13.07 7.42
N LYS A 323 -3.52 14.00 6.56
CA LYS A 323 -2.71 15.17 6.92
C LYS A 323 -3.44 16.00 7.98
N GLY A 324 -3.24 15.66 9.25
CA GLY A 324 -3.52 16.51 10.39
C GLY A 324 -2.24 17.28 10.73
N LYS A 325 -2.32 18.61 10.78
CA LYS A 325 -1.22 19.49 11.18
C LYS A 325 -0.86 19.28 12.66
N HIS A 326 -0.05 18.26 12.94
CA HIS A 326 0.87 18.15 14.08
C HIS A 326 1.85 17.02 13.73
N ALA A 327 2.91 17.37 13.00
CA ALA A 327 4.02 16.47 12.72
C ALA A 327 4.77 16.16 14.02
N LYS A 328 4.45 15.03 14.66
CA LYS A 328 5.36 14.32 15.55
C LYS A 328 5.89 13.10 14.79
N MET A 329 7.19 13.19 14.50
CA MET A 329 8.17 12.19 14.05
C MET A 329 7.67 10.77 13.70
N SER A 330 7.94 10.39 12.45
CA SER A 330 7.74 9.07 11.85
C SER A 330 8.66 8.00 12.47
N GLU A 331 8.11 6.95 13.08
CA GLU A 331 8.92 5.86 13.68
C GLU A 331 8.40 4.43 13.43
N ARG A 332 7.54 4.21 12.41
CA ARG A 332 7.05 2.86 12.06
C ARG A 332 7.18 2.52 10.57
N ARG A 333 8.29 2.88 9.95
CA ARG A 333 8.52 2.53 8.54
C ARG A 333 9.50 1.39 8.45
N PHE A 334 9.00 0.21 8.07
CA PHE A 334 9.85 -0.79 7.43
C PHE A 334 10.39 -0.16 6.14
N PHE A 335 11.65 -0.43 5.80
CA PHE A 335 12.21 -0.07 4.50
C PHE A 335 13.15 -1.16 4.01
N VAL A 336 13.21 -1.34 2.69
CA VAL A 336 14.16 -2.25 2.05
C VAL A 336 15.55 -1.65 2.18
N ASN A 337 16.48 -2.39 2.78
CA ASN A 337 17.84 -1.90 3.05
C ASN A 337 18.92 -2.77 2.40
N SER A 338 18.60 -3.39 1.27
CA SER A 338 19.52 -4.22 0.51
C SER A 338 19.18 -4.20 -0.98
N PRO A 339 20.14 -4.53 -1.85
CA PRO A 339 19.84 -5.02 -3.20
C PRO A 339 18.89 -6.24 -3.16
N ILE A 340 18.30 -6.57 -4.30
CA ILE A 340 17.41 -7.73 -4.44
C ILE A 340 18.15 -8.84 -5.18
N LEU A 341 18.17 -10.03 -4.60
CA LEU A 341 18.72 -11.24 -5.21
C LEU A 341 17.59 -12.14 -5.70
N SER A 342 17.74 -12.71 -6.88
CA SER A 342 16.76 -13.63 -7.47
C SER A 342 17.49 -14.82 -8.08
N LEU A 343 16.91 -16.01 -7.91
CA LEU A 343 17.40 -17.25 -8.51
C LEU A 343 16.20 -18.02 -9.07
N THR A 344 16.22 -18.28 -10.37
CA THR A 344 15.18 -19.05 -11.07
C THR A 344 15.84 -20.23 -11.77
N THR A 345 15.29 -21.42 -11.60
CA THR A 345 15.78 -22.68 -12.20
C THR A 345 14.78 -23.22 -13.23
N GLN A 346 15.27 -24.02 -14.17
CA GLN A 346 14.44 -24.65 -15.21
C GLN A 346 13.42 -25.63 -14.62
N ALA A 347 13.86 -26.43 -13.66
CA ALA A 347 13.02 -27.33 -12.88
C ALA A 347 12.76 -26.75 -11.49
N ASP A 348 11.58 -27.02 -10.95
CA ASP A 348 11.27 -26.73 -9.56
C ASP A 348 12.06 -27.70 -8.66
N LEU A 349 12.92 -27.16 -7.80
CA LEU A 349 13.72 -27.93 -6.86
C LEU A 349 12.93 -28.31 -5.60
N GLY A 350 11.68 -27.83 -5.47
CA GLY A 350 10.88 -28.03 -4.27
C GLY A 350 11.49 -27.30 -3.06
N VAL A 351 11.39 -27.94 -1.89
CA VAL A 351 11.97 -27.40 -0.66
C VAL A 351 13.47 -27.67 -0.66
N LEU A 352 14.26 -26.60 -0.58
CA LEU A 352 15.72 -26.68 -0.61
C LEU A 352 16.26 -27.25 0.71
N ASP A 353 17.08 -28.29 0.59
CA ASP A 353 17.81 -28.90 1.69
C ASP A 353 19.21 -29.34 1.21
N PRO A 354 20.29 -28.64 1.61
CA PRO A 354 20.33 -27.49 2.53
C PRO A 354 19.72 -26.19 1.94
N PRO A 355 19.30 -25.23 2.78
CA PRO A 355 18.68 -23.98 2.33
C PRO A 355 19.66 -23.07 1.56
N LEU A 356 19.09 -22.17 0.75
CA LEU A 356 19.81 -21.12 0.03
C LEU A 356 20.45 -20.15 1.03
N ASN A 357 21.75 -19.91 0.90
CA ASN A 357 22.47 -18.93 1.70
C ASN A 357 22.52 -17.59 0.95
N LEU A 358 22.03 -16.54 1.60
CA LEU A 358 21.97 -15.20 1.02
C LEU A 358 22.74 -14.25 1.94
N MET A 359 23.74 -13.53 1.41
CA MET A 359 24.41 -12.46 2.12
C MET A 359 24.11 -11.13 1.45
N PHE A 360 23.65 -10.16 2.25
CA PHE A 360 23.35 -8.81 1.78
C PHE A 360 24.20 -7.79 2.52
N GLY A 361 24.82 -6.88 1.76
CA GLY A 361 25.36 -5.63 2.29
C GLY A 361 24.23 -4.62 2.53
N HIS A 362 24.26 -3.93 3.68
CA HIS A 362 23.26 -2.91 4.00
C HIS A 362 23.50 -1.63 3.17
N THR A 363 22.49 -1.16 2.44
CA THR A 363 22.56 0.07 1.62
C THR A 363 22.72 1.32 2.49
N VAL A 364 21.93 1.41 3.57
CA VAL A 364 22.02 2.44 4.60
C VAL A 364 22.84 1.89 5.77
N LYS A 365 23.93 2.59 6.10
CA LYS A 365 24.78 2.28 7.26
C LYS A 365 23.94 2.37 8.53
N ASN A 366 23.86 1.27 9.27
CA ASN A 366 23.16 1.22 10.54
C ASN A 366 23.94 2.02 11.60
N LYS A 367 23.56 3.29 11.83
CA LYS A 367 24.15 4.14 12.87
C LYS A 367 23.54 3.87 14.25
N SER A 368 22.42 3.19 14.30
CA SER A 368 21.62 2.97 15.52
C SER A 368 21.71 1.51 15.94
N THR A 369 21.89 1.24 17.23
CA THR A 369 21.86 -0.13 17.79
C THR A 369 20.47 -0.79 17.72
N ASP A 370 19.47 -0.01 17.35
CA ASP A 370 18.06 -0.33 17.53
C ASP A 370 17.36 -0.61 16.18
N MET A 371 18.02 -1.22 15.20
CA MET A 371 17.37 -1.67 13.95
C MET A 371 17.50 -3.19 13.80
N HIS A 372 16.38 -3.87 13.64
CA HIS A 372 16.32 -5.32 13.44
C HIS A 372 16.18 -5.64 11.96
N ALA A 373 17.10 -6.46 11.43
CA ALA A 373 17.05 -6.97 10.07
C ALA A 373 16.07 -8.15 9.98
N VAL A 374 15.25 -8.16 8.95
CA VAL A 374 14.29 -9.24 8.66
C VAL A 374 14.52 -9.73 7.25
N CYS A 375 14.80 -11.03 7.11
CA CYS A 375 14.92 -11.69 5.82
C CYS A 375 13.53 -11.90 5.21
N VAL A 376 13.33 -11.45 3.98
CA VAL A 376 12.05 -11.54 3.30
C VAL A 376 12.19 -12.01 1.86
N SER A 377 11.12 -12.60 1.36
CA SER A 377 10.90 -12.92 -0.04
C SER A 377 9.68 -12.17 -0.59
N TRP A 378 9.69 -11.84 -1.88
CA TRP A 378 8.57 -11.19 -2.54
C TRP A 378 7.43 -12.18 -2.82
N ASP A 379 6.26 -11.96 -2.22
CA ASP A 379 5.03 -12.70 -2.52
C ASP A 379 4.29 -12.02 -3.67
N PHE A 380 4.22 -12.68 -4.83
CA PHE A 380 3.54 -12.16 -6.02
C PHE A 380 2.01 -12.15 -5.92
N ASN A 381 1.41 -12.97 -5.04
CA ASN A 381 -0.04 -13.02 -4.83
C ASN A 381 -0.47 -11.86 -3.93
N LEU A 382 0.24 -11.70 -2.82
CA LEU A 382 -0.05 -10.64 -1.84
C LEU A 382 0.59 -9.30 -2.21
N LYS A 383 1.48 -9.28 -3.22
CA LYS A 383 2.25 -8.12 -3.69
C LYS A 383 2.99 -7.40 -2.55
N LYS A 384 3.51 -8.18 -1.63
CA LYS A 384 4.20 -7.70 -0.43
C LYS A 384 5.38 -8.58 -0.07
N TRP A 385 6.25 -8.06 0.77
CA TRP A 385 7.33 -8.84 1.38
C TRP A 385 6.77 -9.81 2.43
N SER A 386 7.18 -11.08 2.35
CA SER A 386 6.81 -12.16 3.28
C SER A 386 8.07 -12.74 3.94
N GLN A 387 7.96 -13.17 5.20
CA GLN A 387 9.03 -13.90 5.91
C GLN A 387 8.94 -15.41 5.71
N GLU A 388 7.94 -15.88 4.98
CA GLU A 388 7.67 -17.31 4.81
C GLU A 388 8.87 -18.03 4.17
N GLY A 389 9.32 -19.10 4.82
CA GLY A 389 10.45 -19.91 4.35
C GLY A 389 11.83 -19.25 4.48
N CYS A 390 11.94 -18.06 5.08
CA CYS A 390 13.19 -17.33 5.25
C CYS A 390 13.51 -17.03 6.72
N THR A 391 14.74 -17.27 7.13
CA THR A 391 15.21 -17.02 8.49
C THR A 391 16.52 -16.23 8.51
N VAL A 392 16.71 -15.42 9.54
CA VAL A 392 17.97 -14.71 9.79
C VAL A 392 18.92 -15.67 10.47
N ASN A 393 20.05 -15.97 9.84
CA ASN A 393 21.12 -16.76 10.46
C ASN A 393 22.02 -15.86 11.31
N GLN A 394 22.56 -14.79 10.71
CA GLN A 394 23.48 -13.88 11.40
C GLN A 394 23.27 -12.44 10.94
N THR A 395 23.27 -11.50 11.88
CA THR A 395 23.22 -10.06 11.58
C THR A 395 24.46 -9.36 12.14
N TYR A 396 25.08 -8.55 11.31
CA TYR A 396 26.20 -7.68 11.62
C TYR A 396 25.83 -6.22 11.34
N ARG A 397 26.71 -5.27 11.69
CA ARG A 397 26.45 -3.82 11.53
C ARG A 397 26.18 -3.36 10.09
N ARG A 398 26.75 -4.04 9.10
CA ARG A 398 26.66 -3.65 7.69
C ARG A 398 26.31 -4.81 6.75
N ARG A 399 26.01 -5.98 7.31
CA ARG A 399 25.65 -7.18 6.54
C ARG A 399 24.70 -8.07 7.33
N THR A 400 23.86 -8.80 6.63
CA THR A 400 23.02 -9.85 7.23
C THR A 400 23.05 -11.07 6.33
N VAL A 401 23.07 -12.24 6.96
CA VAL A 401 23.02 -13.54 6.32
C VAL A 401 21.65 -14.16 6.58
N CYS A 402 20.96 -14.50 5.49
CA CYS A 402 19.65 -15.13 5.47
C CYS A 402 19.75 -16.56 4.94
N GLN A 403 18.87 -17.43 5.43
CA GLN A 403 18.69 -18.78 4.93
C GLN A 403 17.23 -18.96 4.50
N CYS A 404 17.02 -19.30 3.23
CA CYS A 404 15.68 -19.50 2.67
C CYS A 404 15.56 -20.89 2.03
N ASN A 405 14.41 -21.54 2.19
CA ASN A 405 14.19 -22.92 1.70
C ASN A 405 13.45 -22.99 0.35
N HIS A 406 13.36 -21.89 -0.39
CA HIS A 406 12.69 -21.79 -1.67
C HIS A 406 13.43 -20.84 -2.61
N LEU A 407 12.96 -20.71 -3.85
CA LEU A 407 13.51 -19.85 -4.89
C LEU A 407 12.50 -18.78 -5.30
N THR A 408 12.82 -17.51 -5.01
CA THR A 408 11.99 -16.35 -5.36
C THR A 408 12.88 -15.09 -5.53
N ASN A 409 12.42 -13.93 -5.04
CA ASN A 409 13.18 -12.68 -4.99
C ASN A 409 13.35 -12.29 -3.54
N PHE A 410 14.59 -12.08 -3.10
CA PHE A 410 14.95 -11.92 -1.69
C PHE A 410 15.50 -10.53 -1.41
N ALA A 411 15.19 -10.02 -0.22
CA ALA A 411 15.71 -8.76 0.28
C ALA A 411 15.76 -8.76 1.82
N ILE A 412 16.27 -7.66 2.38
CA ILE A 412 16.19 -7.36 3.81
C ILE A 412 15.31 -6.15 4.04
N LEU A 413 14.35 -6.30 4.95
CA LEU A 413 13.68 -5.17 5.57
C LEU A 413 14.36 -4.79 6.87
N MET A 414 14.56 -3.49 7.07
CA MET A 414 14.98 -2.92 8.34
C MET A 414 13.75 -2.35 9.05
N ARG A 415 13.59 -2.74 10.32
CA ARG A 415 12.58 -2.14 11.22
C ARG A 415 13.25 -1.52 12.44
N PRO A 416 12.79 -0.34 12.91
CA PRO A 416 13.18 0.15 14.22
C PRO A 416 12.78 -0.89 15.27
N TYR A 417 13.70 -1.16 16.19
CA TYR A 417 13.47 -1.95 17.39
C TYR A 417 12.54 -1.14 18.26
N THR A 418 11.25 -1.28 18.03
CA THR A 418 10.29 -1.06 19.08
C THR A 418 10.54 -2.18 20.07
N GLN A 419 11.04 -1.87 21.27
CA GLN A 419 10.55 -2.69 22.38
C GLN A 419 9.05 -2.65 22.22
N VAL A 420 8.46 -3.80 21.97
CA VAL A 420 7.04 -3.97 22.24
C VAL A 420 6.97 -3.75 23.75
N THR A 421 6.89 -2.48 24.17
CA THR A 421 6.05 -2.18 25.33
C THR A 421 4.72 -2.72 24.89
N GLU A 422 4.45 -3.96 25.29
CA GLU A 422 3.11 -4.38 25.67
C GLU A 422 2.43 -3.12 26.16
N GLU A 423 1.36 -2.68 25.48
CA GLU A 423 0.63 -1.46 25.83
C GLU A 423 0.65 -1.31 27.35
N ASN A 424 1.46 -0.35 27.87
CA ASN A 424 1.94 -0.41 29.25
C ASN A 424 0.79 -0.88 30.14
N PRO A 425 0.88 -2.05 30.80
CA PRO A 425 -0.27 -2.64 31.49
C PRO A 425 -0.89 -1.65 32.47
N PHE A 426 -0.10 -0.68 32.93
CA PHE A 426 -0.51 0.51 33.66
C PHE A 426 -1.64 1.35 33.02
N LEU A 427 -1.60 1.67 31.72
CA LEU A 427 -2.62 2.49 31.04
C LEU A 427 -3.96 1.76 30.91
N LYS A 428 -3.93 0.46 30.56
CA LYS A 428 -5.11 -0.41 30.56
C LYS A 428 -5.65 -0.62 31.98
N THR A 429 -4.76 -0.80 32.96
CA THR A 429 -5.14 -0.96 34.36
C THR A 429 -5.80 0.31 34.90
N MET A 430 -5.27 1.49 34.58
CA MET A 430 -5.84 2.77 35.04
C MET A 430 -7.24 3.03 34.45
N SER A 431 -7.45 2.75 33.17
CA SER A 431 -8.78 2.92 32.54
C SER A 431 -9.79 1.88 33.05
N LEU A 432 -9.37 0.62 33.23
CA LEU A 432 -10.21 -0.45 33.78
C LEU A 432 -10.64 -0.16 35.22
N VAL A 433 -9.69 0.28 36.06
CA VAL A 433 -9.95 0.65 37.47
C VAL A 433 -10.91 1.84 37.54
N GLY A 434 -10.72 2.86 36.68
CA GLY A 434 -11.61 4.02 36.60
C GLY A 434 -13.05 3.64 36.21
N VAL A 435 -13.23 2.73 35.25
CA VAL A 435 -14.55 2.24 34.83
C VAL A 435 -15.20 1.39 35.93
N ALA A 436 -14.45 0.52 36.59
CA ALA A 436 -14.96 -0.32 37.68
C ALA A 436 -15.45 0.53 38.88
N LEU A 437 -14.68 1.56 39.27
CA LEU A 437 -15.07 2.52 40.31
C LEU A 437 -16.33 3.29 39.92
N SER A 438 -16.42 3.76 38.67
CA SER A 438 -17.59 4.48 38.15
C SER A 438 -18.87 3.64 38.19
N ILE A 439 -18.79 2.35 37.80
CA ILE A 439 -19.91 1.42 37.86
C ILE A 439 -20.34 1.16 39.32
N ALA A 440 -19.38 0.96 40.23
CA ALA A 440 -19.67 0.71 41.64
C ALA A 440 -20.40 1.88 42.32
N PHE A 441 -19.92 3.11 42.13
CA PHE A 441 -20.56 4.30 42.69
C PHE A 441 -21.94 4.57 42.08
N THR A 442 -22.09 4.35 40.77
CA THR A 442 -23.38 4.52 40.07
C THR A 442 -24.40 3.48 40.54
N PHE A 443 -23.98 2.23 40.75
CA PHE A 443 -24.83 1.16 41.28
C PHE A 443 -25.26 1.44 42.73
N LEU A 444 -24.33 1.85 43.60
CA LEU A 444 -24.62 2.21 44.99
C LEU A 444 -25.62 3.37 45.06
N THR A 445 -25.44 4.39 44.22
CA THR A 445 -26.33 5.54 44.14
C THR A 445 -27.73 5.12 43.68
N SER A 446 -27.82 4.31 42.63
CA SER A 446 -29.09 3.73 42.15
C SER A 446 -29.81 2.91 43.23
N LEU A 447 -29.07 2.08 43.98
CA LEU A 447 -29.61 1.26 45.07
C LEU A 447 -30.21 2.12 46.19
N VAL A 448 -29.50 3.15 46.64
CA VAL A 448 -30.00 4.08 47.67
C VAL A 448 -31.27 4.78 47.20
N TYR A 449 -31.33 5.20 45.95
CA TYR A 449 -32.54 5.83 45.37
C TYR A 449 -33.72 4.85 45.27
N VAL A 450 -33.48 3.59 44.90
CA VAL A 450 -34.53 2.56 44.84
C VAL A 450 -35.04 2.19 46.24
N LEU A 451 -34.16 2.11 47.24
CA LEU A 451 -34.55 1.81 48.63
C LEU A 451 -35.34 2.96 49.27
N THR A 452 -34.96 4.20 48.97
CA THR A 452 -35.66 5.40 49.47
C THR A 452 -36.88 5.81 48.63
N TRP A 453 -37.11 5.12 47.50
CA TRP A 453 -38.23 5.33 46.57
C TRP A 453 -39.59 5.35 47.26
N ARG A 454 -39.75 4.53 48.30
CA ARG A 454 -41.01 4.41 49.06
C ARG A 454 -41.27 5.60 49.99
N PHE A 455 -40.24 6.39 50.33
CA PHE A 455 -40.33 7.47 51.31
C PHE A 455 -40.27 8.87 50.69
N VAL A 456 -39.56 9.07 49.57
CA VAL A 456 -39.37 10.38 48.95
C VAL A 456 -39.67 10.28 47.45
N ARG A 457 -40.96 10.25 47.09
CA ARG A 457 -41.39 10.30 45.69
C ARG A 457 -41.38 11.76 45.21
N SER A 458 -40.34 12.13 44.48
CA SER A 458 -40.15 13.47 43.91
C SER A 458 -39.78 13.35 42.44
N ASP A 459 -40.30 14.22 41.58
CA ASP A 459 -39.99 14.25 40.14
C ASP A 459 -38.47 14.40 39.88
N LYS A 460 -37.74 15.00 40.83
CA LYS A 460 -36.28 15.09 40.82
C LYS A 460 -35.57 13.73 40.94
N ASN A 461 -36.18 12.76 41.62
CA ASN A 461 -35.59 11.43 41.82
C ASN A 461 -35.74 10.56 40.56
N VAL A 462 -36.78 10.79 39.74
CA VAL A 462 -36.95 10.12 38.43
C VAL A 462 -35.93 10.61 37.42
N MET A 463 -35.62 11.92 37.42
CA MET A 463 -34.55 12.49 36.57
C MET A 463 -33.18 11.91 36.92
N MET A 464 -32.86 11.78 38.21
CA MET A 464 -31.57 11.22 38.66
C MET A 464 -31.39 9.74 38.30
N LEU A 465 -32.46 8.95 38.33
CA LEU A 465 -32.43 7.54 37.89
C LEU A 465 -32.17 7.41 36.40
N ASN A 466 -32.74 8.29 35.57
CA ASN A 466 -32.48 8.30 34.13
C ASN A 466 -31.02 8.65 33.80
N ILE A 467 -30.38 9.53 34.58
CA ILE A 467 -28.95 9.87 34.43
C ILE A 467 -28.06 8.67 34.84
N CYS A 468 -28.40 7.98 35.93
CA CYS A 468 -27.67 6.78 36.34
C CYS A 468 -27.80 5.66 35.28
N GLY A 469 -28.99 5.50 34.70
CA GLY A 469 -29.23 4.53 33.62
C GLY A 469 -28.40 4.79 32.36
N SER A 470 -28.30 6.06 31.93
CA SER A 470 -27.50 6.41 30.74
C SER A 470 -25.99 6.24 30.98
N LEU A 471 -25.49 6.54 32.18
CA LEU A 471 -24.09 6.33 32.56
C LEU A 471 -23.71 4.84 32.59
N ILE A 472 -24.59 3.97 33.10
CA ILE A 472 -24.37 2.52 33.07
C ILE A 472 -24.29 2.02 31.63
N LEU A 473 -25.21 2.45 30.77
CA LEU A 473 -25.24 2.05 29.36
C LEU A 473 -23.99 2.50 28.60
N SER A 474 -23.51 3.74 28.83
CA SER A 474 -22.29 4.25 28.23
C SER A 474 -21.04 3.47 28.67
N ASN A 475 -20.95 3.10 29.96
CA ASN A 475 -19.83 2.31 30.48
C ASN A 475 -19.84 0.87 29.93
N ALA A 476 -21.01 0.26 29.74
CA ALA A 476 -21.14 -1.06 29.11
C ALA A 476 -20.66 -1.06 27.66
N MET A 477 -21.08 -0.05 26.87
CA MET A 477 -20.61 0.13 25.48
C MET A 477 -19.08 0.31 25.41
N PHE A 478 -18.50 1.06 26.35
CA PHE A 478 -17.05 1.24 26.41
C PHE A 478 -16.30 -0.09 26.63
N ILE A 479 -16.79 -0.95 27.55
CA ILE A 479 -16.18 -2.26 27.81
C ILE A 479 -16.26 -3.16 26.56
N SER A 480 -17.42 -3.22 25.90
CA SER A 480 -17.58 -4.01 24.67
C SER A 480 -16.67 -3.56 23.53
N LEU A 481 -16.41 -2.24 23.43
CA LEU A 481 -15.50 -1.69 22.42
C LEU A 481 -14.03 -2.03 22.73
N VAL A 482 -13.64 -2.05 24.00
CA VAL A 482 -12.30 -2.48 24.43
C VAL A 482 -12.08 -3.98 24.17
N GLU A 483 -13.12 -4.80 24.36
CA GLU A 483 -13.05 -6.24 24.08
C GLU A 483 -12.95 -6.53 22.58
N GLN A 484 -13.66 -5.77 21.73
CA GLN A 484 -13.50 -5.86 20.27
C GLN A 484 -12.10 -5.51 19.79
N THR A 485 -11.50 -4.43 20.32
CA THR A 485 -10.13 -4.07 19.94
C THR A 485 -9.10 -5.08 20.45
N ALA A 486 -9.30 -5.69 21.62
CA ALA A 486 -8.45 -6.77 22.10
C ALA A 486 -8.52 -8.04 21.23
N ASN A 487 -9.70 -8.37 20.70
CA ASN A 487 -9.90 -9.52 19.82
C ASN A 487 -9.32 -9.29 18.41
N GLU A 488 -9.40 -8.07 17.86
CA GLU A 488 -8.73 -7.73 16.59
C GLU A 488 -7.19 -7.72 16.71
N VAL A 489 -6.63 -7.27 17.83
CA VAL A 489 -5.17 -7.34 18.04
C VAL A 489 -4.70 -8.80 18.17
N LYS A 490 -5.51 -9.68 18.78
CA LYS A 490 -5.22 -11.12 18.84
C LYS A 490 -5.28 -11.79 17.47
N SER A 491 -6.25 -11.44 16.61
CA SER A 491 -6.32 -12.00 15.26
C SER A 491 -5.15 -11.56 14.37
N ILE A 492 -4.63 -10.35 14.56
CA ILE A 492 -3.43 -9.85 13.87
C ILE A 492 -2.14 -10.49 14.40
N SER A 493 -2.11 -10.95 15.66
CA SER A 493 -0.95 -11.63 16.24
C SER A 493 -0.86 -13.14 15.95
N ILE A 494 -1.91 -13.72 15.37
CA ILE A 494 -2.00 -15.17 15.05
C ILE A 494 -2.05 -15.42 13.52
N SER A 495 -1.99 -14.37 12.69
CA SER A 495 -2.00 -14.47 11.22
C SER A 495 -0.66 -14.13 10.59
#